data_AF-A0A0G0T2A6-F1
#
_entry.id   AF-A0A0G0T2A6-F1
#
_cell.length_a   1.000
_cell.length_b   1.000
_cell.length_c   1.000
_cell.angle_alpha   90.00
_cell.angle_beta   90.00
_cell.angle_gamma   90.00
#
_symmetry.space_group_name_H-M   'P 1'
#
loop_
_entity.id
_entity.type
_entity.pdbx_description
1 polymer ?
#
loop_
_entity_poly.entity_id
_entity_poly.type
_entity_poly.pdbx_seq_one_letter_code
_entity_poly.pdbx_strand_id
1 'polypeptide(L)'
;MVEFKYDPKSKQYKLMEINPRFWGSLALPVASGINFPKLLLDMVTTKNFHPTLSYPDNIKARWLIPGDILHFLSNPNRFHLKPGFFEFFDKNTFYDDFDSSDPSGNLAVIFCTLIQALNPRLWPLVFRKNK
;
A
#
# COMPACT_ATOMS: atom_id res chain seq x y z
N MET A 1 9.90 -6.88 7.14
CA MET A 1 10.13 -5.55 6.56
C MET A 1 11.19 -4.82 7.35
N VAL A 2 12.07 -4.09 6.68
CA VAL A 2 12.98 -3.14 7.33
C VAL A 2 12.69 -1.78 6.71
N GLU A 3 12.34 -0.79 7.53
CA GLU A 3 11.98 0.55 7.06
C GLU A 3 13.13 1.53 7.32
N PHE A 4 13.45 2.34 6.30
CA PHE A 4 14.47 3.37 6.38
C PHE A 4 13.89 4.72 5.97
N LYS A 5 14.41 5.79 6.58
CA LYS A 5 14.11 7.17 6.18
C LYS A 5 15.38 7.90 5.79
N TYR A 6 15.35 8.58 4.64
CA TYR A 6 16.47 9.42 4.19
C TYR A 6 16.49 10.74 4.97
N ASP A 7 17.61 11.05 5.61
CA ASP A 7 17.86 12.35 6.22
C ASP A 7 18.62 13.25 5.24
N PRO A 8 17.99 14.32 4.70
CA PRO A 8 18.66 15.20 3.75
C PRO A 8 19.78 16.05 4.37
N LYS A 9 19.77 16.27 5.70
CA LYS A 9 20.83 17.05 6.38
C LYS A 9 22.11 16.25 6.47
N SER A 10 22.02 15.00 6.92
CA SER A 10 23.18 14.12 7.04
C SER A 10 23.49 13.32 5.77
N LYS A 11 22.61 13.36 4.75
CA LYS A 11 22.68 12.57 3.51
C LYS A 11 22.81 11.07 3.75
N GLN A 12 22.11 10.56 4.77
CA GLN A 12 22.17 9.16 5.19
C GLN A 12 20.77 8.60 5.41
N TYR A 13 20.61 7.31 5.11
CA TYR A 13 19.42 6.55 5.50
C TYR A 13 19.52 6.15 6.97
N LYS A 14 18.44 6.38 7.72
CA LYS A 14 18.31 5.97 9.11
C LYS A 14 17.30 4.83 9.20
N LEU A 15 17.68 3.76 9.91
CA LEU A 15 16.78 2.66 10.24
C LEU A 15 15.66 3.19 11.14
N MET A 16 14.42 2.96 10.74
CA MET A 16 13.23 3.37 11.48
C MET A 16 12.61 2.21 12.25
N GLU A 17 12.42 1.07 11.58
CA GLU A 17 11.69 -0.06 12.15
C GLU A 17 12.11 -1.39 11.52
N ILE A 18 12.08 -2.46 12.33
CA ILE A 18 12.19 -3.84 11.86
C ILE A 18 10.91 -4.58 12.25
N ASN A 19 10.18 -5.06 11.24
CA ASN A 19 8.96 -5.84 11.40
C ASN A 19 9.21 -7.29 10.96
N PRO A 20 9.31 -8.26 11.88
CA PRO A 20 9.54 -9.67 11.54
C PRO A 20 8.25 -10.38 11.09
N ARG A 21 7.40 -9.69 10.32
CA ARG A 21 6.14 -10.20 9.76
C ARG A 21 5.88 -9.56 8.40
N PHE A 22 4.90 -10.09 7.66
CA PHE A 22 4.37 -9.41 6.48
C PHE A 22 3.74 -8.07 6.87
N TRP A 23 3.97 -7.08 6.03
CA TRP A 23 3.55 -5.69 6.22
C TRP A 23 2.36 -5.38 5.31
N GLY A 24 1.68 -4.26 5.54
CA GLY A 24 0.43 -3.93 4.85
C GLY A 24 0.59 -3.72 3.34
N SER A 25 1.69 -3.12 2.89
CA SER A 25 1.97 -2.87 1.46
C SER A 25 2.66 -4.05 0.78
N LEU A 26 2.12 -5.27 0.97
CA LEU A 26 2.65 -6.49 0.35
C LEU A 26 2.32 -6.58 -1.15
N ALA A 27 1.27 -5.89 -1.63
CA ALA A 27 0.91 -5.99 -3.04
C ALA A 27 1.97 -5.33 -3.95
N LEU A 28 2.60 -4.23 -3.52
CA LEU A 28 3.67 -3.57 -4.28
C LEU A 28 4.83 -4.50 -4.68
N PRO A 29 5.51 -5.19 -3.75
CA PRO A 29 6.59 -6.10 -4.14
C PRO A 29 6.08 -7.27 -4.98
N VAL A 30 4.88 -7.81 -4.71
CA VAL A 30 4.29 -8.89 -5.52
C VAL A 30 4.07 -8.41 -6.96
N ALA A 31 3.50 -7.23 -7.15
CA ALA A 31 3.32 -6.59 -8.45
C ALA A 31 4.65 -6.28 -9.15
N SER A 32 5.71 -6.05 -8.37
CA SER A 32 7.09 -5.86 -8.86
C SER A 32 7.81 -7.19 -9.17
N GLY A 33 7.13 -8.33 -9.08
CA GLY A 33 7.69 -9.66 -9.36
C GLY A 33 8.34 -10.36 -8.16
N ILE A 34 8.27 -9.78 -6.97
CA ILE A 34 8.84 -10.34 -5.73
C ILE A 34 7.71 -10.85 -4.82
N ASN A 35 7.40 -12.14 -4.97
CA ASN A 35 6.36 -12.80 -4.18
C ASN A 35 6.91 -13.33 -2.84
N PHE A 36 6.95 -12.47 -1.82
CA PHE A 36 7.47 -12.83 -0.49
C PHE A 36 6.81 -14.07 0.17
N PRO A 37 5.47 -14.26 0.12
CA PRO A 37 4.85 -15.50 0.60
C PRO A 37 5.37 -16.76 -0.08
N LYS A 38 5.50 -16.74 -1.41
CA LYS A 38 6.08 -17.86 -2.17
C LYS A 38 7.55 -18.08 -1.80
N LEU A 39 8.34 -17.00 -1.70
CA LEU A 39 9.76 -17.09 -1.31
C LEU A 39 9.94 -17.72 0.09
N LEU A 40 9.05 -17.40 1.03
CA LEU A 40 9.05 -18.02 2.35
C LEU A 40 8.72 -19.52 2.26
N LEU A 41 7.72 -19.90 1.47
CA LEU A 41 7.37 -21.31 1.24
C LEU A 41 8.54 -22.07 0.60
N ASP A 42 9.15 -21.51 -0.45
CA ASP A 42 10.28 -22.11 -1.16
C ASP A 42 11.47 -22.31 -0.21
N MET A 43 11.76 -21.33 0.65
CA MET A 43 12.84 -21.40 1.65
C MET A 43 12.64 -22.55 2.64
N VAL A 44 11.42 -22.76 3.12
CA VAL A 44 11.11 -23.82 4.09
C VAL A 44 11.07 -25.21 3.42
N THR A 45 10.61 -25.30 2.17
CA THR A 45 10.33 -26.58 1.50
C THR A 45 11.51 -27.10 0.68
N THR A 46 12.12 -26.25 -0.15
CA THR A 46 13.14 -26.66 -1.12
C THR A 46 14.57 -26.42 -0.64
N LYS A 47 14.75 -25.57 0.38
CA LYS A 47 16.05 -25.07 0.88
C LYS A 47 16.94 -24.42 -0.18
N ASN A 48 16.43 -24.22 -1.40
CA ASN A 48 17.10 -23.56 -2.50
C ASN A 48 16.40 -22.24 -2.77
N PHE A 49 17.07 -21.15 -2.41
CA PHE A 49 16.56 -19.80 -2.58
C PHE A 49 17.61 -18.98 -3.30
N HIS A 50 17.21 -18.34 -4.40
CA HIS A 50 18.03 -17.34 -5.07
C HIS A 50 17.42 -15.96 -4.83
N PRO A 51 18.17 -15.02 -4.24
CA PRO A 51 17.66 -13.67 -4.02
C PRO A 51 17.43 -12.97 -5.36
N THR A 52 16.21 -12.49 -5.58
CA THR A 52 15.90 -11.57 -6.68
C THR A 52 16.21 -10.15 -6.22
N LEU A 53 17.29 -9.57 -6.75
CA LEU A 53 17.71 -8.20 -6.42
C LEU A 53 17.30 -7.18 -7.48
N SER A 54 16.74 -7.64 -8.60
CA SER A 54 16.29 -6.79 -9.70
C SER A 54 14.78 -6.80 -9.77
N TYR A 55 14.19 -5.61 -9.78
CA TYR A 55 12.76 -5.38 -9.92
C TYR A 55 12.54 -4.04 -10.63
N PRO A 56 11.42 -3.86 -11.35
CA PRO A 56 11.07 -2.58 -11.97
C PRO A 56 10.85 -1.50 -10.90
N ASP A 57 11.35 -0.30 -11.16
CA ASP A 57 11.28 0.86 -10.25
C ASP A 57 10.09 1.79 -10.56
N ASN A 58 9.29 1.47 -11.57
CA ASN A 58 8.16 2.26 -12.04
C ASN A 58 6.78 1.67 -11.66
N ILE A 59 6.76 0.60 -10.85
CA ILE A 59 5.53 -0.02 -10.35
C ILE A 59 5.02 0.73 -9.13
N LYS A 60 3.71 0.94 -9.06
CA LYS A 60 3.00 1.60 -7.97
C LYS A 60 1.91 0.67 -7.44
N ALA A 61 1.64 0.77 -6.14
CA ALA A 61 0.45 0.19 -5.50
C ALA A 61 -0.34 1.32 -4.81
N ARG A 62 -1.66 1.31 -4.97
CA ARG A 62 -2.57 2.27 -4.39
C ARG A 62 -3.50 1.58 -3.39
N TRP A 63 -3.75 2.24 -2.26
CA TRP A 63 -4.82 1.88 -1.36
C TRP A 63 -6.00 2.81 -1.62
N LEU A 64 -6.93 2.39 -2.48
CA LEU A 64 -7.95 3.29 -3.01
C LEU A 64 -9.01 3.64 -1.96
N ILE A 65 -9.54 2.62 -1.29
CA ILE A 65 -10.65 2.70 -0.34
C ILE A 65 -10.20 2.29 1.07
N PRO A 66 -10.35 3.16 2.08
CA PRO A 66 -10.68 4.58 2.00
C PRO A 66 -9.47 5.49 1.72
N GLY A 67 -8.24 4.95 1.64
CA GLY A 67 -6.99 5.72 1.69
C GLY A 67 -6.92 6.92 0.75
N ASP A 68 -6.84 6.67 -0.55
CA ASP A 68 -6.76 7.72 -1.57
C ASP A 68 -7.97 8.65 -1.55
N ILE A 69 -9.18 8.12 -1.30
CA ILE A 69 -10.40 8.93 -1.20
C ILE A 69 -10.28 9.94 -0.08
N LEU A 70 -9.89 9.50 1.13
CA LEU A 70 -9.73 10.39 2.27
C LEU A 70 -8.60 11.40 2.06
N HIS A 71 -7.50 10.97 1.45
CA HIS A 71 -6.42 11.88 1.10
C HIS A 71 -6.88 12.94 0.09
N PHE A 72 -7.59 12.56 -0.96
CA PHE A 72 -8.13 13.50 -1.95
C PHE A 72 -9.13 14.49 -1.33
N LEU A 73 -10.02 14.04 -0.44
CA LEU A 73 -11.00 14.90 0.22
C LEU A 73 -10.37 15.88 1.22
N SER A 74 -9.29 15.48 1.89
CA SER A 74 -8.63 16.29 2.93
C SER A 74 -7.54 17.22 2.41
N ASN A 75 -6.93 16.92 1.26
CA ASN A 75 -5.81 17.68 0.72
C ASN A 75 -6.28 18.95 -0.03
N PRO A 76 -5.83 20.16 0.37
CA PRO A 76 -6.15 21.39 -0.36
C PRO A 76 -5.67 21.40 -1.82
N ASN A 77 -4.56 20.70 -2.10
CA ASN A 77 -3.93 20.59 -3.42
C ASN A 77 -4.31 19.29 -4.15
N ARG A 78 -5.48 18.71 -3.85
CA ARG A 78 -5.94 17.41 -4.37
C ARG A 78 -5.91 17.21 -5.89
N PHE A 79 -5.96 18.29 -6.68
CA PHE A 79 -5.87 18.22 -8.15
C PHE A 79 -4.44 18.25 -8.69
N HIS A 80 -3.43 18.43 -7.83
CA HIS A 80 -2.01 18.46 -8.18
C HIS A 80 -1.24 17.26 -7.59
N LEU A 81 -1.95 16.20 -7.19
CA LEU A 81 -1.33 14.98 -6.67
C LEU A 81 -0.52 14.26 -7.76
N LYS A 82 0.51 13.54 -7.33
CA LYS A 82 1.34 12.69 -8.19
C LYS A 82 1.47 11.30 -7.53
N PRO A 83 0.92 10.22 -8.12
CA PRO A 83 0.02 10.23 -9.28
C PRO A 83 -1.28 11.01 -9.01
N GLY A 84 -1.93 11.48 -10.07
CA GLY A 84 -3.23 12.12 -9.97
C GLY A 84 -4.29 11.14 -9.45
N PHE A 85 -5.26 11.61 -8.67
CA PHE A 85 -6.30 10.74 -8.09
C PHE A 85 -7.07 9.95 -9.15
N PHE A 86 -7.39 10.58 -10.28
CA PHE A 86 -8.17 9.99 -11.38
C PHE A 86 -7.35 9.10 -12.33
N GLU A 87 -6.05 8.89 -12.09
CA GLU A 87 -5.21 7.99 -12.88
C GLU A 87 -5.45 6.52 -12.49
N PHE A 88 -6.64 6.01 -12.81
CA PHE A 88 -7.05 4.67 -12.37
C PHE A 88 -6.54 3.52 -13.26
N PHE A 89 -6.26 3.82 -14.53
CA PHE A 89 -5.97 2.82 -15.58
C PHE A 89 -4.51 2.80 -16.01
N ASP A 90 -3.61 3.31 -15.18
CA ASP A 90 -2.17 3.22 -15.43
C ASP A 90 -1.71 1.76 -15.34
N LYS A 91 -1.04 1.27 -16.39
CA LYS A 91 -0.65 -0.14 -16.52
C LYS A 91 0.33 -0.61 -15.43
N ASN A 92 1.07 0.32 -14.84
CA ASN A 92 2.05 0.06 -13.79
C ASN A 92 1.49 0.32 -12.39
N THR A 93 0.20 0.61 -12.27
CA THR A 93 -0.48 0.87 -11.00
C THR A 93 -1.38 -0.30 -10.65
N PHE A 94 -1.11 -0.88 -9.48
CA PHE A 94 -1.88 -1.97 -8.88
C PHE A 94 -2.62 -1.44 -7.65
N TYR A 95 -3.56 -2.23 -7.13
CA TYR A 95 -4.38 -1.85 -5.98
C TYR A 95 -4.17 -2.85 -4.84
N ASP A 96 -3.94 -2.34 -3.63
CA ASP A 96 -3.76 -3.16 -2.43
C ASP A 96 -5.10 -3.75 -1.95
N ASP A 97 -6.21 -3.13 -2.33
CA ASP A 97 -7.56 -3.38 -1.82
C ASP A 97 -8.54 -3.94 -2.86
N PHE A 98 -8.07 -4.19 -4.09
CA PHE A 98 -8.88 -4.76 -5.17
C PHE A 98 -8.15 -5.87 -5.91
N ASP A 99 -8.85 -6.99 -6.13
CA ASP A 99 -8.38 -8.12 -6.92
C ASP A 99 -9.45 -8.54 -7.92
N SER A 100 -9.13 -8.58 -9.22
CA SER A 100 -10.08 -8.98 -10.25
C SER A 100 -10.53 -10.43 -10.13
N SER A 101 -9.76 -11.26 -9.43
CA SER A 101 -10.09 -12.67 -9.15
C SER A 101 -10.97 -12.87 -7.92
N ASP A 102 -11.18 -11.83 -7.08
CA ASP A 102 -12.03 -11.88 -5.88
C ASP A 102 -13.14 -10.81 -5.88
N PRO A 103 -14.22 -10.99 -6.69
CA PRO A 103 -15.35 -10.06 -6.71
C PRO A 103 -16.02 -9.90 -5.34
N SER A 104 -16.12 -10.98 -4.55
CA SER A 104 -16.71 -10.95 -3.21
C SER A 104 -15.89 -10.09 -2.24
N GLY A 105 -14.57 -10.24 -2.24
CA GLY A 105 -13.66 -9.42 -1.44
C GLY A 105 -13.75 -7.95 -1.81
N ASN A 106 -13.77 -7.62 -3.10
CA ASN A 106 -13.94 -6.25 -3.58
C ASN A 106 -15.25 -5.62 -3.08
N LEU A 107 -16.36 -6.36 -3.15
CA LEU A 107 -17.63 -5.90 -2.61
C LEU A 107 -17.55 -5.71 -1.09
N ALA A 108 -16.93 -6.65 -0.38
CA ALA A 108 -16.77 -6.56 1.08
C ALA A 108 -15.97 -5.31 1.49
N VAL A 109 -14.88 -4.97 0.78
CA VAL A 109 -14.11 -3.74 1.05
C VAL A 109 -15.01 -2.50 0.94
N ILE A 110 -15.83 -2.42 -0.11
CA ILE A 110 -16.77 -1.30 -0.31
C ILE A 110 -17.79 -1.26 0.83
N PHE A 111 -18.51 -2.36 1.08
CA PHE A 111 -19.58 -2.40 2.09
C PHE A 111 -19.06 -2.16 3.51
N CYS A 112 -17.97 -2.83 3.90
CA CYS A 112 -17.39 -2.65 5.23
C CYS A 112 -16.90 -1.21 5.43
N THR A 113 -16.32 -0.59 4.40
CA THR A 113 -15.89 0.81 4.49
C THR A 113 -17.09 1.74 4.61
N LEU A 114 -18.18 1.52 3.86
CA LEU A 114 -19.40 2.31 3.97
C LEU A 114 -20.04 2.18 5.37
N ILE A 115 -20.14 0.97 5.91
CA ILE A 115 -20.65 0.74 7.27
C ILE A 115 -19.78 1.46 8.30
N GLN A 116 -18.46 1.42 8.15
CA GLN A 116 -17.54 2.16 9.01
C GLN A 116 -17.69 3.68 8.87
N ALA A 117 -17.90 4.20 7.65
CA ALA A 117 -18.14 5.62 7.42
C ALA A 117 -19.44 6.10 8.10
N LEU A 118 -20.44 5.23 8.22
CA LEU A 118 -21.68 5.52 8.95
C LEU A 118 -21.54 5.44 10.48
N ASN A 119 -20.42 4.95 11.01
CA ASN A 119 -20.19 4.85 12.45
C ASN A 119 -19.70 6.20 13.03
N PRO A 120 -20.53 6.92 13.81
CA PRO A 120 -20.18 8.26 14.31
C PRO A 120 -18.97 8.26 15.24
N ARG A 121 -18.62 7.12 15.84
CA ARG A 121 -17.43 6.97 16.69
C ARG A 121 -16.13 7.14 15.91
N LEU A 122 -16.14 6.91 14.60
CA LEU A 122 -14.95 7.02 13.74
C LEU A 122 -14.77 8.42 13.14
N TRP A 123 -15.82 9.24 13.12
CA TRP A 123 -15.76 10.59 12.53
C TRP A 123 -14.69 11.49 13.15
N PRO A 124 -14.44 11.48 14.48
CA PRO A 124 -13.34 12.24 15.05
C PRO A 124 -11.98 11.83 14.50
N LEU A 125 -11.76 10.56 14.13
CA LEU A 125 -10.49 10.10 13.56
C LEU A 125 -10.29 10.63 12.13
N VAL A 126 -11.37 10.81 11.38
CA VAL A 126 -11.35 11.30 10.00
C VAL A 126 -11.22 12.83 9.95
N PHE A 127 -11.95 13.55 10.80
CA PHE A 127 -12.05 15.02 10.76
C PHE A 127 -11.11 15.74 11.73
N ARG A 128 -10.36 15.03 12.58
CA ARG A 128 -9.37 15.66 13.46
C ARG A 128 -8.21 16.19 12.63
N LYS A 129 -8.29 17.47 12.26
CA LYS A 129 -7.14 18.23 11.78
C LYS A 129 -6.15 18.34 12.93
N ASN A 130 -4.96 17.76 12.76
CA ASN A 130 -3.82 18.10 13.61
C ASN A 130 -3.60 19.61 13.46
N LYS A 131 -3.81 20.35 14.55
CA LYS A 131 -3.40 21.74 14.66
C LYS A 131 -1.88 21.83 14.66
#